data_AF-A0AAV0XFK5-F1
#
_entry.id   AF-A0AAV0XFK5-F1
#
_cell.length_a   1.000
_cell.length_b   1.000
_cell.length_c   1.000
_cell.angle_alpha   90.00
_cell.angle_beta   90.00
_cell.angle_gamma   90.00
#
_symmetry.space_group_name_H-M   'P 1'
#
loop_
_entity.id
_entity.type
_entity.pdbx_description
1 polymer ?
#
loop_
_entity_poly.entity_id
_entity_poly.type
_entity_poly.pdbx_seq_one_letter_code
_entity_poly.pdbx_strand_id
1 'polypeptide(L)'
;MKNGEKISRNWLLYSKSRDRVYCFSCKLFSSQLKIPNPGCLTNNGTSDWKHMALKLEQHENSSSHKEKILSWNELKTRIIKNETIDDLHLK
;
A
#
# COMPACT_ATOMS: atom_id res chain seq x y z
N MET A 1 -1.79 -15.83 15.59
CA MET A 1 -2.72 -14.79 16.09
C MET A 1 -3.88 -15.51 16.79
N LYS A 2 -4.06 -15.36 18.11
CA LYS A 2 -5.08 -16.05 18.92
C LYS A 2 -6.10 -15.09 19.60
N ASN A 3 -6.18 -13.82 19.17
CA ASN A 3 -6.93 -12.80 19.93
C ASN A 3 -8.16 -12.19 19.23
N GLY A 4 -8.58 -12.67 18.04
CA GLY A 4 -9.82 -12.18 17.41
C GLY A 4 -9.84 -10.67 17.06
N GLU A 5 -8.72 -9.96 17.22
CA GLU A 5 -8.62 -8.53 16.96
C GLU A 5 -8.81 -8.22 15.47
N LYS A 6 -9.68 -7.26 15.19
CA LYS A 6 -9.89 -6.73 13.83
C LYS A 6 -8.91 -5.60 13.60
N ILE A 7 -7.86 -5.88 12.82
CA ILE A 7 -6.88 -4.86 12.41
C ILE A 7 -7.36 -4.20 11.13
N SER A 8 -7.68 -2.91 11.18
CA SER A 8 -7.97 -2.13 9.99
C SER A 8 -6.68 -1.82 9.23
N ARG A 9 -6.54 -2.37 8.02
CA ARG A 9 -5.39 -2.11 7.14
C ARG A 9 -5.86 -1.23 5.99
N ASN A 10 -5.77 0.08 6.17
CA ASN A 10 -6.18 1.07 5.16
C ASN A 10 -5.42 0.90 3.83
N TRP A 11 -4.23 0.28 3.86
CA TRP A 11 -3.36 0.05 2.71
C TRP A 11 -3.67 -1.20 1.87
N LEU A 12 -4.54 -2.08 2.37
CA LEU A 12 -4.82 -3.38 1.76
C LEU A 12 -6.02 -3.30 0.81
N LEU A 13 -5.83 -3.75 -0.43
CA LEU A 13 -6.89 -3.86 -1.44
C LEU A 13 -7.10 -5.32 -1.84
N TYR A 14 -8.35 -5.75 -1.97
CA TYR A 14 -8.70 -7.05 -2.52
C TYR A 14 -9.27 -6.91 -3.93
N SER A 15 -8.73 -7.67 -4.88
CA SER A 15 -9.30 -7.80 -6.23
C SER A 15 -10.05 -9.12 -6.35
N LYS A 16 -11.39 -9.04 -6.42
CA LYS A 16 -12.26 -10.20 -6.69
C LYS A 16 -11.92 -10.89 -8.02
N SER A 17 -11.63 -10.10 -9.05
CA SER A 17 -11.34 -10.63 -10.40
C SER A 17 -10.10 -11.52 -10.48
N ARG A 18 -9.10 -11.26 -9.62
CA ARG A 18 -7.82 -11.99 -9.60
C ARG A 18 -7.65 -12.88 -8.37
N ASP A 19 -8.63 -12.85 -7.48
CA ASP A 19 -8.61 -13.43 -6.14
C ASP A 19 -7.31 -13.16 -5.36
N ARG A 20 -6.90 -11.89 -5.30
CA ARG A 20 -5.59 -11.48 -4.75
C ARG A 20 -5.69 -10.20 -3.96
N VAL A 21 -4.85 -10.09 -2.93
CA VAL A 21 -4.65 -8.84 -2.18
C VAL A 21 -3.41 -8.09 -2.63
N TYR A 22 -3.49 -6.77 -2.55
CA TYR A 22 -2.49 -5.81 -3.01
C TYR A 22 -2.26 -4.73 -1.94
N CYS A 23 -1.08 -4.15 -1.89
CA CYS A 23 -0.80 -2.93 -1.15
C CYS A 23 -0.97 -1.74 -2.09
N PHE A 24 -1.97 -0.88 -1.85
CA PHE A 24 -2.27 0.24 -2.75
C PHE A 24 -1.16 1.30 -2.69
N SER A 25 -0.70 1.68 -1.49
CA SER A 25 0.32 2.70 -1.31
C SER A 25 1.61 2.27 -1.97
N CYS A 26 2.00 1.02 -1.75
CA CYS A 26 3.15 0.42 -2.39
C CYS A 26 3.02 0.45 -3.91
N LYS A 27 1.85 0.10 -4.45
CA LYS A 27 1.60 0.09 -5.89
C LYS A 27 1.64 1.49 -6.52
N LEU A 28 1.08 2.50 -5.85
CA LEU A 28 1.07 3.88 -6.31
C LEU A 28 2.46 4.50 -6.34
N PHE A 29 3.26 4.26 -5.30
CA PHE A 29 4.59 4.86 -5.15
C PHE A 29 5.73 3.91 -5.52
N SER A 30 5.45 2.78 -6.18
CA SER A 30 6.49 1.88 -6.69
C SER A 30 7.39 2.66 -7.64
N SER A 31 8.69 2.79 -7.31
CA SER A 31 9.66 3.20 -8.31
C SER A 31 9.70 2.11 -9.38
N GLN A 32 9.86 2.49 -10.65
CA GLN A 32 9.81 1.60 -11.82
C GLN A 32 10.89 0.49 -11.84
N LEU A 33 11.58 0.24 -10.73
CA LEU A 33 12.56 -0.83 -10.60
C LEU A 33 11.82 -2.17 -10.62
N LYS A 34 11.82 -2.77 -11.83
CA LYS A 34 11.22 -4.06 -12.22
C LYS A 34 11.88 -5.27 -11.53
N ILE A 35 12.36 -5.15 -10.30
CA ILE A 35 12.92 -6.29 -9.56
C ILE A 35 11.77 -6.87 -8.73
N PRO A 36 11.21 -8.03 -9.11
CA PRO A 36 10.15 -8.67 -8.34
C PRO A 36 10.73 -9.12 -7.00
N ASN A 37 10.41 -8.40 -5.93
CA ASN A 37 10.67 -8.88 -4.58
C ASN A 37 9.53 -9.84 -4.18
N PRO A 38 9.81 -11.11 -3.84
CA PRO A 38 8.80 -12.11 -3.51
C PRO A 38 7.93 -11.79 -2.26
N GLY A 39 8.21 -10.70 -1.53
CA GLY A 39 7.35 -10.15 -0.47
C GLY A 39 6.51 -8.93 -0.90
N CYS A 40 6.54 -8.54 -2.17
CA CYS A 40 5.96 -7.29 -2.63
C CYS A 40 4.49 -7.47 -3.06
N LEU A 41 3.57 -6.88 -2.30
CA LEU A 41 2.13 -6.85 -2.62
C LEU A 41 1.78 -5.85 -3.74
N THR A 42 2.75 -5.47 -4.58
CA THR A 42 2.61 -4.39 -5.59
C THR A 42 1.99 -4.90 -6.89
N ASN A 43 2.74 -5.68 -7.66
CA ASN A 43 2.37 -6.00 -9.03
C ASN A 43 1.60 -7.33 -9.15
N ASN A 44 2.11 -8.38 -8.50
CA ASN A 44 1.52 -9.71 -8.60
C ASN A 44 0.45 -9.99 -7.54
N GLY A 45 0.43 -9.20 -6.46
CA GLY A 45 -0.41 -9.44 -5.29
C GLY A 45 -0.09 -10.78 -4.61
N THR A 46 -0.83 -11.12 -3.54
CA THR A 46 -0.77 -12.45 -2.93
C THR A 46 -2.17 -13.06 -2.87
N SER A 47 -2.28 -14.35 -3.22
CA SER A 47 -3.46 -15.19 -3.03
C SER A 47 -3.18 -16.32 -2.02
N ASP A 48 -2.04 -16.26 -1.33
CA ASP A 48 -1.69 -17.25 -0.31
C ASP A 48 -2.43 -16.94 1.00
N TRP A 49 -3.72 -17.29 1.01
CA TRP A 49 -4.63 -17.07 2.14
C TRP A 49 -4.13 -17.77 3.41
N LYS A 50 -3.50 -18.94 3.28
CA LYS A 50 -2.97 -19.73 4.41
C LYS A 50 -1.86 -19.00 5.17
N HIS A 51 -0.96 -18.34 4.45
CA HIS A 51 0.14 -17.57 5.05
C HIS A 51 -0.09 -16.05 4.99
N MET A 52 -1.32 -15.61 4.71
CA MET A 52 -1.61 -14.20 4.47
C MET A 52 -1.29 -13.34 5.68
N ALA A 53 -1.71 -13.76 6.88
CA ALA A 53 -1.46 -12.99 8.10
C ALA A 53 0.03 -12.71 8.30
N LEU A 54 0.88 -13.75 8.15
CA LEU A 54 2.33 -13.63 8.27
C LEU A 54 2.92 -12.74 7.17
N LYS A 55 2.49 -12.91 5.91
CA LYS A 55 2.94 -12.09 4.79
C LYS A 55 2.58 -10.61 4.97
N LEU A 56 1.38 -10.32 5.47
CA LEU A 56 0.93 -8.96 5.76
C LEU A 56 1.76 -8.32 6.89
N GLU A 57 2.04 -9.07 7.95
CA GLU A 57 2.86 -8.60 9.08
C GLU A 57 4.31 -8.32 8.64
N GLN A 58 4.92 -9.21 7.87
CA GLN A 58 6.25 -9.01 7.32
C GLN A 58 6.28 -7.82 6.36
N HIS A 59 5.25 -7.66 5.53
CA HIS A 59 5.13 -6.56 4.59
C HIS A 59 4.99 -5.21 5.30
N GLU A 60 4.10 -5.12 6.30
CA GLU A 60 3.86 -3.91 7.09
C GLU A 60 5.11 -3.46 7.87
N ASN A 61 5.93 -4.42 8.30
CA ASN A 61 7.19 -4.13 8.99
C ASN A 61 8.34 -3.72 8.06
N SER A 62 8.22 -3.95 6.75
CA SER A 62 9.25 -3.61 5.76
C SER A 62 9.46 -2.09 5.67
N SER A 63 10.72 -1.66 5.60
CA SER A 63 11.10 -0.26 5.38
C SER A 63 10.45 0.31 4.12
N SER A 64 10.44 -0.48 3.04
CA SER A 64 9.83 -0.08 1.76
C SER A 64 8.36 0.28 1.91
N HIS A 65 7.59 -0.53 2.65
CA HIS A 65 6.17 -0.26 2.91
C HIS A 65 5.99 1.03 3.71
N LYS A 66 6.76 1.19 4.79
CA LYS A 66 6.70 2.36 5.67
C LYS A 66 6.98 3.66 4.90
N GLU A 67 8.01 3.67 4.06
CA GLU A 67 8.31 4.81 3.18
C GLU A 67 7.14 5.15 2.24
N LYS A 68 6.55 4.14 1.60
CA LYS A 68 5.41 4.39 0.68
C LYS A 68 4.15 4.85 1.41
N ILE A 69 3.94 4.39 2.65
CA ILE A 69 2.87 4.88 3.51
C ILE A 69 3.10 6.33 3.91
N LEU A 70 4.34 6.73 4.22
CA LEU A 70 4.67 8.13 4.51
C LEU A 70 4.39 9.02 3.30
N SER A 71 4.84 8.64 2.10
CA SER A 71 4.52 9.36 0.87
C SER A 71 3.01 9.43 0.60
N TRP A 72 2.27 8.36 0.90
CA TRP A 72 0.82 8.38 0.81
C TRP A 72 0.18 9.36 1.79
N ASN A 73 0.62 9.37 3.05
CA ASN A 73 0.08 10.27 4.06
C ASN A 73 0.36 11.74 3.73
N GLU A 74 1.56 12.04 3.21
CA GLU A 74 1.90 13.37 2.71
C GLU A 74 0.98 13.76 1.54
N LEU A 75 0.85 12.90 0.52
CA LEU A 75 -0.03 13.15 -0.62
C LEU A 75 -1.49 13.36 -0.17
N LYS A 76 -1.99 12.51 0.74
CA LYS A 76 -3.34 12.61 1.29
C LYS A 76 -3.53 13.95 2.02
N THR A 77 -2.54 14.38 2.79
CA THR A 77 -2.58 15.67 3.50
C THR A 77 -2.64 16.83 2.51
N ARG A 78 -1.82 16.80 1.45
CA ARG A 78 -1.81 17.83 0.40
C ARG A 78 -3.13 17.90 -0.36
N ILE A 79 -3.71 16.75 -0.69
CA ILE A 79 -5.03 16.67 -1.34
C ILE A 79 -6.11 17.29 -0.45
N ILE A 80 -6.13 16.97 0.85
CA ILE A 80 -7.13 17.50 1.80
C ILE A 80 -6.98 19.01 1.99
N LYS A 81 -5.74 19.52 2.01
CA LYS A 81 -5.45 20.95 2.16
C LYS A 81 -5.75 21.78 0.90
N ASN A 82 -6.13 21.13 -0.21
CA ASN A 82 -6.39 21.77 -1.50
C ASN A 82 -5.22 22.65 -2.01
N GLU A 83 -3.99 22.34 -1.57
CA GLU A 83 -2.74 22.91 -2.08
C GLU A 83 -2.34 22.19 -3.39
N THR A 84 -3.27 22.12 -4.34
CA THR A 84 -2.98 21.61 -5.68
C THR A 84 -2.36 22.70 -6.54
N ILE A 85 -1.72 22.28 -7.63
CA ILE A 85 -0.98 23.13 -8.59
C ILE A 85 -1.87 24.24 -9.20
N ASP A 86 -3.19 24.13 -9.07
CA ASP A 86 -4.17 25.05 -9.65
C ASP A 86 -4.13 26.46 -9.02
N ASP A 87 -3.55 26.64 -7.83
CA ASP A 87 -3.41 27.97 -7.20
C ASP A 87 -2.17 28.74 -7.68
N LEU A 88 -1.29 28.10 -8.47
CA LEU A 88 -0.03 28.68 -8.97
C LEU A 88 -0.13 29.31 -10.37
N HIS A 89 -1.32 29.34 -11.00
CA HIS A 89 -1.52 29.94 -12.33
C HIS A 89 -2.52 31.13 -12.37
N LEU A 90 -2.90 31.69 -11.22
CA LEU A 90 -3.85 32.83 -11.15
C LEU A 90 -3.28 34.09 -10.47
N LYS A 91 -1.97 34.31 -10.53
CA LYS A 91 -1.37 35.62 -10.21
C LYS A 91 -0.62 36.19 -11.40
#